data_AF-A0A3A5V090-F1
#
_entry.id   AF-A0A3A5V090-F1
#
_cell.length_a   1.000
_cell.length_b   1.000
_cell.length_c   1.000
_cell.angle_alpha   90.00
_cell.angle_beta   90.00
_cell.angle_gamma   90.00
#
_symmetry.space_group_name_H-M   'P 1'
#
loop_
_entity.id
_entity.type
_entity.pdbx_description
1 polymer ?
#
loop_
_entity_poly.entity_id
_entity_poly.type
_entity_poly.pdbx_seq_one_letter_code
_entity_poly.pdbx_strand_id
1 'polypeptide(L)'
;MVVLHILANGPPDVNGYAIRTQMILKHQKSSMNVIGLTSPWYPQRESMIDEYQLDGIHYYRTIHPLHRKGKMPISHKIIRSQTKKELNNASQSVNRNKKPTSNIFVKAIRAPGYFARIGWKVVE
;
A
#
# COMPACT_ATOMS: atom_id res chain seq x y z
N MET A 1 9.86 3.75 -27.31
CA MET A 1 10.23 2.94 -26.13
C MET A 1 9.20 3.17 -25.04
N VAL A 2 8.80 2.12 -24.31
CA VAL A 2 7.87 2.21 -23.18
C VAL A 2 8.64 2.00 -21.88
N VAL A 3 8.41 2.84 -20.87
CA VAL A 3 9.05 2.76 -19.56
C VAL A 3 7.97 2.58 -18.50
N LEU A 4 8.05 1.48 -17.74
CA LEU A 4 7.21 1.20 -16.60
C LEU A 4 7.98 1.50 -15.30
N HIS A 5 7.50 2.49 -14.54
CA HIS A 5 8.02 2.81 -13.23
C HIS A 5 7.24 2.06 -12.15
N ILE A 6 7.94 1.27 -11.35
CA ILE A 6 7.36 0.57 -10.19
C ILE A 6 7.60 1.43 -8.95
N LEU A 7 6.51 1.90 -8.35
CA LEU A 7 6.54 2.95 -7.35
C LEU A 7 5.89 2.48 -6.04
N ALA A 8 6.47 2.89 -4.91
CA ALA A 8 5.83 2.69 -3.61
C ALA A 8 4.62 3.63 -3.41
N ASN A 9 4.67 4.81 -4.03
CA ASN A 9 3.69 5.88 -3.90
C ASN A 9 3.70 6.76 -5.17
N GLY A 10 2.63 7.50 -5.43
CA GLY A 10 2.55 8.42 -6.56
C GLY A 10 1.42 9.43 -6.40
N PRO A 11 1.27 10.37 -7.35
CA PRO A 11 0.15 11.30 -7.39
C PRO A 11 -1.18 10.55 -7.28
N PRO A 12 -2.22 11.09 -6.60
CA PRO A 12 -2.33 12.45 -6.10
C PRO A 12 -1.76 12.66 -4.68
N ASP A 13 -0.95 11.73 -4.15
CA ASP A 13 -0.26 11.96 -2.89
C ASP A 13 0.74 13.13 -3.00
N VAL A 14 0.78 13.96 -1.95
CA VAL A 14 1.62 15.18 -1.88
C VAL A 14 2.94 14.94 -1.16
N ASN A 15 3.28 13.68 -0.86
CA ASN A 15 4.60 13.32 -0.34
C ASN A 15 5.72 13.75 -1.31
N GLY A 16 6.85 14.23 -0.80
CA GLY A 16 8.02 14.61 -1.59
C GLY A 16 8.49 13.51 -2.56
N TYR A 17 8.36 12.23 -2.21
CA TYR A 17 8.66 11.13 -3.14
C TYR A 17 7.70 11.08 -4.34
N ALA A 18 6.40 11.30 -4.11
CA ALA A 18 5.39 11.31 -5.17
C ALA A 18 5.60 12.50 -6.11
N ILE A 19 5.92 13.69 -5.56
CA ILE A 19 6.21 14.90 -6.34
C ILE A 19 7.47 14.71 -7.20
N ARG A 20 8.58 14.23 -6.63
CA ARG A 20 9.82 13.99 -7.38
C ARG A 20 9.62 12.97 -8.50
N THR A 21 8.88 11.90 -8.21
CA THR A 21 8.54 10.88 -9.21
C THR A 21 7.74 11.50 -10.35
N GLN A 22 6.68 12.26 -10.07
CA GLN A 22 5.91 12.96 -11.10
C GLN A 22 6.81 13.85 -11.97
N MET A 23 7.74 14.59 -11.37
CA MET A 23 8.66 15.42 -12.14
C MET A 23 9.57 14.59 -13.06
N ILE A 24 10.14 13.48 -12.58
CA ILE A 24 10.97 12.59 -13.40
C ILE A 24 10.17 12.03 -14.57
N LEU A 25 8.99 11.47 -14.30
CA LEU A 25 8.14 10.86 -15.32
C LEU A 25 7.66 11.89 -16.35
N LYS A 26 7.35 13.12 -15.91
CA LYS A 26 6.98 14.23 -16.78
C LYS A 26 8.09 14.61 -17.76
N HIS A 27 9.33 14.71 -17.28
CA HIS A 27 10.47 15.01 -18.16
C HIS A 27 10.71 13.88 -19.17
N GLN A 28 10.65 12.62 -18.74
CA GLN A 28 10.82 11.46 -19.63
C GLN A 28 9.72 11.34 -20.68
N LYS A 29 8.49 11.75 -20.35
CA LYS A 29 7.35 11.66 -21.26
C LYS A 29 7.54 12.46 -22.56
N SER A 30 8.41 13.46 -22.58
CA SER A 30 8.75 14.22 -23.79
C SER A 30 9.34 13.37 -24.92
N SER A 31 9.98 12.24 -24.58
CA SER A 31 10.68 11.38 -25.55
C SER A 31 10.24 9.91 -25.49
N MET A 32 9.45 9.53 -24.48
CA MET A 32 9.11 8.14 -24.19
C MET A 32 7.65 7.99 -23.76
N ASN A 33 7.08 6.80 -23.96
CA ASN A 33 5.79 6.47 -23.33
C ASN A 33 6.05 6.00 -21.89
N VAL A 34 5.53 6.73 -20.92
CA VAL A 34 5.83 6.56 -19.50
C VAL A 34 4.59 6.17 -18.74
N ILE A 35 4.70 5.09 -17.95
CA ILE A 35 3.62 4.52 -17.16
C ILE A 35 4.10 4.36 -15.72
N GLY A 36 3.26 4.72 -14.75
CA GLY A 36 3.48 4.41 -13.34
C GLY A 36 2.63 3.23 -12.89
N LEU A 37 3.20 2.33 -12.10
CA LEU A 37 2.47 1.30 -11.37
C LEU A 37 2.82 1.41 -9.89
N THR A 38 1.79 1.57 -9.06
CA THR A 38 1.98 1.71 -7.61
C THR A 38 1.66 0.43 -6.84
N SER A 39 2.44 0.20 -5.79
CA SER A 39 2.35 -0.95 -4.89
C SER A 39 1.09 -0.88 -4.00
N PRO A 40 0.49 -2.04 -3.63
CA PRO A 40 -0.67 -2.09 -2.74
C PRO A 40 -0.28 -1.88 -1.25
N TRP A 41 0.97 -1.49 -0.97
CA TRP A 41 1.56 -1.49 0.37
C TRP A 41 0.91 -0.53 1.37
N TYR A 42 0.25 0.52 0.87
CA TYR A 42 -0.42 1.51 1.71
C TYR A 42 -1.95 1.48 1.50
N PRO A 43 -2.64 0.39 1.90
CA PRO A 43 -4.07 0.22 1.68
C PRO A 43 -4.94 1.26 2.39
N GLN A 44 -4.40 1.95 3.39
CA GLN A 44 -5.07 3.04 4.09
C GLN A 44 -5.11 4.35 3.29
N ARG A 45 -4.25 4.52 2.28
CA ARG A 45 -4.21 5.74 1.47
C ARG A 45 -5.29 5.65 0.39
N GLU A 46 -6.43 6.27 0.65
CA GLU A 46 -7.56 6.28 -0.29
C GLU A 46 -7.18 6.86 -1.67
N SER A 47 -6.27 7.83 -1.68
CA SER A 47 -5.72 8.45 -2.90
C SER A 47 -5.01 7.47 -3.85
N MET A 48 -4.63 6.28 -3.39
CA MET A 48 -3.90 5.29 -4.19
C MET A 48 -4.70 4.03 -4.50
N ILE A 49 -6.01 4.04 -4.26
CA ILE A 49 -6.87 2.89 -4.55
C ILE A 49 -7.17 2.84 -6.05
N ASP A 50 -7.57 3.98 -6.61
CA ASP A 50 -8.04 4.07 -7.98
C ASP A 50 -6.95 4.57 -8.93
N GLU A 51 -7.06 4.14 -10.18
CA GLU A 51 -6.19 4.62 -11.25
C GLU A 51 -6.26 6.13 -11.35
N TYR A 52 -5.13 6.73 -11.70
CA TYR A 52 -4.99 8.17 -11.73
C TYR A 52 -4.23 8.61 -12.98
N GLN A 53 -4.60 9.75 -13.54
CA GLN A 53 -3.93 10.32 -14.69
C GLN A 53 -3.53 11.77 -14.39
N LEU A 54 -2.28 12.10 -14.66
CA LEU A 54 -1.74 13.45 -14.44
C LEU A 54 -0.69 13.77 -15.48
N ASP A 55 -0.78 14.95 -16.12
CA ASP A 55 0.11 15.37 -17.20
C ASP A 55 0.20 14.32 -18.33
N GLY A 56 -0.91 13.62 -18.59
CA GLY A 56 -1.00 12.52 -19.56
C GLY A 56 -0.26 11.24 -19.15
N ILE A 57 0.34 11.16 -17.96
CA ILE A 57 0.94 9.93 -17.41
C ILE A 57 -0.15 9.11 -16.75
N HIS A 58 -0.24 7.82 -17.09
CA HIS A 58 -1.15 6.88 -16.43
C HIS A 58 -0.48 6.22 -15.23
N TYR A 59 -1.16 6.27 -14.08
CA TYR A 59 -0.77 5.63 -12.84
C TYR A 59 -1.73 4.48 -12.52
N TYR A 60 -1.29 3.27 -12.84
CA TYR A 60 -1.99 2.05 -12.46
C TYR A 60 -1.82 1.77 -10.96
N ARG A 61 -2.86 1.18 -10.36
CA ARG A 61 -2.86 0.78 -8.96
C ARG A 61 -2.92 -0.72 -8.83
N THR A 62 -2.02 -1.27 -8.03
CA THR A 62 -2.19 -2.64 -7.57
C THR A 62 -3.27 -2.65 -6.49
N ILE A 63 -4.34 -3.41 -6.72
CA ILE A 63 -5.49 -3.45 -5.81
C ILE A 63 -5.14 -4.32 -4.59
N HIS A 64 -5.11 -3.70 -3.40
CA HIS A 64 -4.97 -4.44 -2.15
C HIS A 64 -6.24 -5.28 -1.86
N PRO A 65 -6.13 -6.50 -1.27
CA PRO A 65 -7.28 -7.33 -0.88
C PRO A 65 -8.34 -6.63 -0.02
N LEU A 66 -7.96 -5.56 0.68
CA LEU A 66 -8.87 -4.73 1.46
C LEU A 66 -9.98 -4.12 0.61
N HIS A 67 -9.62 -3.68 -0.60
CA HIS A 67 -10.46 -2.92 -1.54
C HIS A 67 -11.01 -3.77 -2.68
N ARG A 68 -10.51 -5.00 -2.82
CA ARG A 68 -10.98 -5.95 -3.84
C ARG A 68 -12.46 -6.30 -3.62
N LYS A 69 -13.26 -6.11 -4.67
CA LYS A 69 -14.67 -6.53 -4.73
C LYS A 69 -14.78 -7.97 -5.26
N GLY A 70 -15.84 -8.68 -4.85
CA GLY A 70 -16.16 -10.03 -5.35
C GLY A 70 -15.50 -11.20 -4.62
N LYS A 71 -15.49 -12.37 -5.28
CA LYS A 71 -14.88 -13.60 -4.73
C LYS A 71 -13.38 -13.41 -4.60
N MET A 72 -12.85 -13.71 -3.41
CA MET A 72 -11.42 -13.65 -3.12
C MET A 72 -10.92 -14.98 -2.52
N PRO A 73 -9.69 -15.39 -2.84
CA PRO A 73 -9.05 -16.55 -2.22
C PRO A 73 -9.01 -16.44 -0.69
N ILE A 74 -8.89 -17.58 -0.01
CA ILE A 74 -8.85 -17.64 1.46
C ILE A 74 -7.65 -16.83 1.99
N SER A 75 -6.49 -16.90 1.33
CA SER A 75 -5.30 -16.10 1.66
C SER A 75 -5.60 -14.60 1.68
N HIS A 76 -6.33 -14.09 0.69
CA HIS A 76 -6.70 -12.68 0.59
C HIS A 76 -7.70 -12.27 1.68
N LYS A 77 -8.59 -13.17 2.12
CA LYS A 77 -9.47 -12.92 3.27
C LYS A 77 -8.67 -12.73 4.57
N ILE A 78 -7.63 -13.55 4.76
CA ILE A 78 -6.74 -13.45 5.93
C ILE A 78 -6.01 -12.12 5.92
N ILE A 79 -5.38 -11.76 4.79
CA ILE A 79 -4.67 -10.47 4.62
C ILE A 79 -5.62 -9.31 4.91
N ARG A 80 -6.82 -9.32 4.31
CA ARG A 80 -7.84 -8.29 4.54
C ARG A 80 -8.20 -8.15 6.02
N SER A 81 -8.39 -9.25 6.73
CA SER A 81 -8.74 -9.24 8.16
C SER A 81 -7.60 -8.67 9.02
N GLN A 82 -6.35 -9.07 8.74
CA GLN A 82 -5.17 -8.56 9.42
C GLN A 82 -5.02 -7.05 9.20
N THR A 83 -5.11 -6.57 7.96
CA THR A 83 -5.03 -5.14 7.64
C THR A 83 -6.13 -4.33 8.32
N LYS A 84 -7.38 -4.83 8.35
CA LYS A 84 -8.48 -4.17 9.09
C LYS A 84 -8.18 -4.05 10.58
N LYS A 85 -7.62 -5.09 11.19
CA LYS A 85 -7.23 -5.08 12.60
C LYS A 85 -6.13 -4.05 12.86
N GLU A 86 -5.12 -3.98 11.99
CA GLU A 86 -4.05 -2.97 12.08
C GLU A 86 -4.57 -1.54 11.96
N LEU A 87 -5.44 -1.28 10.99
CA LEU A 87 -6.14 0.01 10.82
C LEU A 87 -6.91 0.41 12.08
N ASN A 88 -7.74 -0.49 12.62
CA ASN A 88 -8.53 -0.22 13.83
C ASN A 88 -7.64 0.08 15.04
N ASN A 89 -6.52 -0.65 15.19
CA ASN A 89 -5.57 -0.40 16.27
C ASN A 89 -4.86 0.94 16.11
N ALA A 90 -4.48 1.32 14.88
CA ALA A 90 -3.85 2.60 14.60
C ALA A 90 -4.82 3.76 14.95
N SER A 91 -6.07 3.69 14.53
CA SER A 91 -7.10 4.67 14.88
C SER A 91 -7.37 4.76 16.39
N GLN A 92 -7.36 3.61 17.10
CA GLN A 92 -7.49 3.60 18.57
C GLN A 92 -6.28 4.19 19.28
N SER A 93 -5.07 4.05 18.73
CA SER A 93 -3.85 4.61 19.32
C SER A 93 -3.82 6.14 19.27
N VAL A 94 -4.33 6.74 18.17
CA VAL A 94 -4.49 8.20 18.04
C VAL A 94 -5.51 8.73 19.05
N ASN A 95 -6.53 7.93 19.40
CA ASN A 95 -7.58 8.31 20.34
C ASN A 95 -7.28 7.97 21.82
N ARG A 96 -6.22 7.20 22.12
CA ARG A 96 -5.88 6.78 23.49
C ARG A 96 -4.72 7.58 24.07
N ASN A 97 -5.05 8.78 24.56
CA ASN A 97 -4.39 9.34 25.74
C ASN A 97 -4.84 8.59 27.01
N LYS A 98 -4.62 7.26 27.09
CA LYS A 98 -4.85 6.49 28.33
C LYS A 98 -3.68 5.56 28.62
N LYS A 99 -3.18 5.68 29.86
CA LYS A 99 -2.00 5.04 30.45
C LYS A 99 -1.91 3.54 30.14
N PRO A 100 -0.70 2.98 29.95
CA PRO A 100 -0.52 1.58 29.61
C PRO A 100 -0.77 0.69 30.84
N THR A 101 -1.77 -0.18 30.76
CA THR A 101 -1.86 -1.34 31.65
C THR A 101 -1.06 -2.48 31.02
N SER A 102 -0.02 -2.89 31.73
CA SER A 102 0.96 -3.90 31.34
C SER A 102 0.35 -5.30 31.39
N ASN A 103 -0.22 -5.80 30.28
CA ASN A 103 -0.54 -7.22 30.14
C ASN A 103 0.52 -7.93 29.30
N ILE A 104 1.44 -8.57 30.03
CA ILE A 104 2.61 -9.33 29.54
C ILE A 104 2.22 -10.49 28.60
N PHE A 105 0.98 -10.99 28.69
CA PHE A 105 0.47 -12.11 27.87
C PHE A 105 0.31 -11.82 26.37
N VAL A 106 0.28 -10.55 25.93
CA VAL A 106 0.09 -10.20 24.50
C VAL A 106 1.40 -10.35 23.68
N LYS A 107 2.56 -10.43 24.33
CA LYS A 107 3.86 -10.50 23.64
C LYS A 107 4.18 -11.89 23.05
N ALA A 108 3.59 -12.98 23.55
CA ALA A 108 3.93 -14.34 23.11
C ALA A 108 3.28 -14.74 21.76
N ILE A 109 2.20 -14.07 21.31
CA ILE A 109 1.42 -14.48 20.12
C ILE A 109 1.87 -13.75 18.83
N ARG A 110 2.81 -12.79 18.90
CA ARG A 110 3.20 -11.96 17.74
C ARG A 110 4.31 -12.53 16.85
N ALA A 111 4.85 -13.71 17.14
CA ALA A 111 5.94 -14.31 16.37
C ALA A 111 5.55 -14.91 15.00
N PRO A 112 4.36 -15.50 14.75
CA PRO A 112 4.11 -16.22 13.48
C PRO A 112 3.86 -15.31 12.28
N GLY A 113 3.38 -14.08 12.49
CA GLY A 113 2.96 -13.18 11.41
C GLY A 113 4.13 -12.60 10.60
N TYR A 114 5.29 -12.43 11.22
CA TYR A 114 6.47 -11.87 10.55
C TYR A 114 7.07 -12.82 9.50
N PHE A 115 7.07 -14.13 9.78
CA PHE A 115 7.61 -15.14 8.86
C PHE A 115 6.67 -15.44 7.69
N ALA A 116 5.35 -15.38 7.89
CA ALA A 116 4.38 -15.54 6.80
C ALA A 116 4.50 -14.43 5.74
N ARG A 117 4.90 -13.22 6.14
CA ARG A 117 5.08 -12.06 5.24
C ARG A 117 6.34 -12.18 4.36
N ILE A 118 7.35 -12.92 4.83
CA ILE A 118 8.59 -13.17 4.08
C ILE A 118 8.40 -14.38 3.15
N GLY A 119 7.76 -15.45 3.62
CA GLY A 119 7.51 -16.65 2.81
C GLY A 119 6.66 -16.42 1.56
N TRP A 120 5.64 -15.55 1.63
CA TRP A 120 4.83 -15.19 0.45
C TRP A 120 5.66 -14.50 -0.65
N LYS A 121 6.72 -13.78 -0.30
CA LYS A 121 7.49 -12.96 -1.23
C LYS A 121 8.62 -13.72 -1.94
N VAL A 122 8.90 -14.96 -1.52
CA VAL A 122 9.98 -15.81 -2.07
C VAL A 122 9.42 -16.89 -3.03
N VAL A 123 8.09 -17.04 -3.10
CA VAL A 123 7.41 -18.07 -3.91
C VAL A 123 6.84 -17.52 -5.23
N GLU A 124 7.00 -16.21 -5.49
CA GLU A 124 6.86 -15.58 -6.82
C GLU A 124 8.24 -15.30 -7.41
#